data_AF-A0A7W3JUV4-F1
#
_entry.id   AF-A0A7W3JUV4-F1
#
_cell.length_a   1.000
_cell.length_b   1.000
_cell.length_c   1.000
_cell.angle_alpha   90.00
_cell.angle_beta   90.00
_cell.angle_gamma   90.00
#
_symmetry.space_group_name_H-M   'P 1'
#
loop_
_entity.id
_entity.type
_entity.pdbx_description
1 polymer ?
#
loop_
_entity_poly.entity_id
_entity_poly.type
_entity_poly.pdbx_seq_one_letter_code
_entity_poly.pdbx_strand_id
1 'polypeptide(L)'
;MSTNTVARARKTLSTQKSKMAATTAARAKAPQKFSLLWWVIWVTLGLALGFIFPSVATLWAVADGRDGTGQLIFAVIGGAIQGGILGFAQAFALRKTAATLPLGLWIGVTALGGLVAWIVGMIPGTYLKLEATTPAGIIVLVAFAIVAVAAMPVAQWFVLRGTKLGKIGRVWRWIPVTALAWTAGIGWLLLASPLVQDGTDLVHLIGLYTVAGFLMVLTIATITGLGMRWMLGGTVRSRKILPAGSRASRGSRPSRKKPVPSRTL
;
A
#
# COMPACT_ATOMS: atom_id res chain seq x y z
N MET A 1 -60.39 -3.44 26.36
CA MET A 1 -59.36 -2.72 25.57
C MET A 1 -59.58 -3.07 24.09
N SER A 2 -59.91 -2.09 23.24
CA SER A 2 -60.36 -2.34 21.86
C SER A 2 -59.23 -2.87 20.97
N THR A 3 -59.53 -3.88 20.14
CA THR A 3 -58.65 -4.46 19.10
C THR A 3 -58.04 -3.41 18.17
N ASN A 4 -58.72 -2.28 17.97
CA ASN A 4 -58.23 -1.15 17.17
C ASN A 4 -57.02 -0.43 17.79
N THR A 5 -56.90 -0.42 19.12
CA THR A 5 -55.78 0.25 19.81
C THR A 5 -54.48 -0.53 19.62
N VAL A 6 -54.55 -1.86 19.65
CA VAL A 6 -53.39 -2.75 19.45
C VAL A 6 -52.90 -2.70 17.99
N ALA A 7 -53.83 -2.64 17.02
CA ALA A 7 -53.49 -2.51 15.61
C ALA A 7 -52.79 -1.18 15.28
N ARG A 8 -53.26 -0.05 15.87
CA ARG A 8 -52.60 1.25 15.72
C ARG A 8 -51.20 1.27 16.32
N ALA A 9 -51.03 0.70 17.52
CA ALA A 9 -49.72 0.60 18.20
C ALA A 9 -48.70 -0.23 17.41
N ARG A 10 -49.13 -1.36 16.79
CA ARG A 10 -48.25 -2.15 15.91
C ARG A 10 -47.81 -1.37 14.67
N LYS A 11 -48.71 -0.60 14.06
CA LYS A 11 -48.40 0.17 12.84
C LYS A 11 -47.40 1.29 13.11
N THR A 12 -47.55 2.03 14.21
CA THR A 12 -46.59 3.07 14.63
C THR A 12 -45.23 2.47 14.96
N LEU A 13 -45.17 1.37 15.71
CA LEU A 13 -43.92 0.66 15.99
C LEU A 13 -43.20 0.18 14.73
N SER A 14 -43.93 -0.38 13.74
CA SER A 14 -43.31 -0.82 12.47
C SER A 14 -42.73 0.34 11.67
N THR A 15 -43.41 1.49 11.68
CA THR A 15 -42.98 2.70 10.96
C THR A 15 -41.79 3.36 11.65
N GLN A 16 -41.75 3.35 12.98
CA GLN A 16 -40.58 3.79 13.74
C GLN A 16 -39.38 2.86 13.52
N LYS A 17 -39.59 1.54 13.50
CA LYS A 17 -38.54 0.56 13.26
C LYS A 17 -37.96 0.69 11.85
N SER A 18 -38.80 0.95 10.84
CA SER A 18 -38.32 1.19 9.47
C SER A 18 -37.58 2.52 9.34
N LYS A 19 -38.05 3.59 10.01
CA LYS A 19 -37.34 4.87 10.07
C LYS A 19 -36.00 4.75 10.80
N MET A 20 -35.94 4.04 11.93
CA MET A 20 -34.69 3.81 12.66
C MET A 20 -33.73 2.94 11.86
N ALA A 21 -34.20 1.89 11.19
CA ALA A 21 -33.37 1.06 10.32
C ALA A 21 -32.84 1.85 9.11
N ALA A 22 -33.69 2.66 8.47
CA ALA A 22 -33.28 3.54 7.37
C ALA A 22 -32.31 4.64 7.83
N THR A 23 -32.45 5.17 9.05
CA THR A 23 -31.53 6.16 9.63
C THR A 23 -30.20 5.51 9.99
N THR A 24 -30.19 4.28 10.51
CA THR A 24 -28.97 3.51 10.78
C THR A 24 -28.25 3.10 9.49
N ALA A 25 -29.00 2.73 8.44
CA ALA A 25 -28.45 2.41 7.13
C ALA A 25 -27.94 3.66 6.38
N ALA A 26 -28.62 4.80 6.48
CA ALA A 26 -28.16 6.08 5.92
C ALA A 26 -26.97 6.67 6.70
N ARG A 27 -26.79 6.27 7.96
CA ARG A 27 -25.60 6.57 8.78
C ARG A 27 -24.45 5.59 8.53
N ALA A 28 -24.50 4.79 7.46
CA ALA A 28 -23.30 4.27 6.81
C ALA A 28 -22.44 5.48 6.38
N LYS A 29 -21.63 5.97 7.32
CA LYS A 29 -20.87 7.22 7.23
C LYS A 29 -20.19 7.31 5.88
N ALA A 30 -20.43 8.42 5.17
CA ALA A 30 -19.70 8.75 3.96
C ALA A 30 -18.19 8.55 4.21
N PRO A 31 -17.45 7.97 3.24
CA PRO A 31 -16.04 7.69 3.41
C PRO A 31 -15.30 8.99 3.78
N GLN A 32 -14.44 8.91 4.79
CA GLN A 32 -13.64 10.04 5.24
C GLN A 32 -12.64 10.44 4.15
N LYS A 33 -12.31 11.73 4.09
CA LYS A 33 -11.23 12.23 3.23
C LYS A 33 -9.90 11.63 3.71
N PHE A 34 -9.02 11.31 2.77
CA PHE A 34 -7.67 10.88 3.08
C PHE A 34 -6.92 11.97 3.85
N SER A 35 -6.27 11.59 4.96
CA SER A 35 -5.42 12.46 5.77
C SER A 35 -3.96 12.07 5.59
N LEU A 36 -3.15 13.00 5.07
CA LEU A 36 -1.72 12.78 4.87
C LEU A 36 -1.00 12.58 6.21
N LEU A 37 -1.30 13.41 7.21
CA LEU A 37 -0.68 13.30 8.53
C LEU A 37 -0.95 11.93 9.17
N TRP A 38 -2.20 11.45 9.09
CA TRP A 38 -2.57 10.14 9.62
C TRP A 38 -1.82 9.00 8.91
N TRP A 39 -1.68 9.09 7.58
CA TRP A 39 -0.89 8.16 6.80
C TRP A 39 0.57 8.16 7.25
N VAL A 40 1.19 9.36 7.33
CA VAL A 40 2.61 9.50 7.71
C VAL A 40 2.84 8.90 9.10
N ILE A 41 1.99 9.18 10.08
CA ILE A 41 2.12 8.63 11.44
C ILE A 41 2.10 7.10 11.42
N TRP A 42 1.07 6.48 10.85
CA TRP A 42 0.93 5.02 10.88
C TRP A 42 2.02 4.33 10.07
N VAL A 43 2.33 4.82 8.88
CA VAL A 43 3.35 4.21 8.01
C VAL A 43 4.74 4.38 8.61
N THR A 44 5.05 5.51 9.26
CA THR A 44 6.31 5.70 9.98
C THR A 44 6.43 4.72 11.14
N LEU A 45 5.39 4.60 11.98
CA LEU A 45 5.37 3.65 13.10
C LEU A 45 5.50 2.19 12.61
N GLY A 46 4.76 1.82 11.57
CA GLY A 46 4.80 0.48 10.99
C GLY A 46 6.16 0.15 10.37
N LEU A 47 6.76 1.09 9.63
CA LEU A 47 8.11 0.91 9.08
C LEU A 47 9.16 0.81 10.19
N ALA A 48 9.14 1.73 11.16
CA ALA A 48 10.11 1.74 12.26
C ALA A 48 10.06 0.43 13.06
N LEU A 49 8.85 0.00 13.44
CA LEU A 49 8.65 -1.28 14.13
C LEU A 49 9.06 -2.47 13.25
N GLY A 50 8.71 -2.43 11.96
CA GLY A 50 9.06 -3.47 11.01
C GLY A 50 10.57 -3.63 10.81
N PHE A 51 11.35 -2.54 10.88
CA PHE A 51 12.80 -2.58 10.73
C PHE A 51 13.54 -3.21 11.92
N ILE A 52 12.92 -3.29 13.10
CA ILE A 52 13.54 -3.95 14.25
C ILE A 52 13.85 -5.41 13.92
N PHE A 53 12.96 -6.11 13.22
CA PHE A 53 13.10 -7.53 12.91
C PHE A 53 14.31 -7.85 12.03
N PRO A 54 14.45 -7.32 10.80
CA PRO A 54 15.62 -7.61 9.98
C PRO A 54 16.91 -7.12 10.65
N SER A 55 16.91 -5.97 11.32
CA SER A 55 18.11 -5.45 12.00
C SER A 55 18.59 -6.38 13.11
N VAL A 56 17.69 -6.79 14.02
CA VAL A 56 18.02 -7.73 15.09
C VAL A 56 18.44 -9.08 14.51
N ALA A 57 17.74 -9.57 13.48
CA ALA A 57 18.02 -10.84 12.85
C ALA A 57 19.42 -10.84 12.18
N THR A 58 19.81 -9.76 11.50
CA THR A 58 21.14 -9.62 10.92
C THR A 58 22.23 -9.43 11.97
N LEU A 59 21.99 -8.63 13.02
CA LEU A 59 22.95 -8.42 14.11
C LEU A 59 23.20 -9.72 14.86
N TRP A 60 22.13 -10.45 15.17
CA TRP A 60 22.22 -11.74 15.86
C TRP A 60 22.93 -12.80 15.01
N ALA A 61 22.64 -12.88 13.70
CA ALA A 61 23.35 -13.78 12.81
C ALA A 61 24.86 -13.51 12.79
N VAL A 62 25.26 -12.23 12.74
CA VAL A 62 26.67 -11.83 12.82
C VAL A 62 27.28 -12.19 14.18
N ALA A 63 26.56 -11.93 15.29
CA ALA A 63 27.03 -12.23 16.64
C ALA A 63 27.19 -13.75 16.91
N ASP A 64 26.36 -14.58 16.29
CA ASP A 64 26.41 -16.05 16.37
C ASP A 64 27.40 -16.67 15.36
N GLY A 65 28.17 -15.84 14.65
CA GLY A 65 29.15 -16.29 13.65
C GLY A 65 28.51 -16.97 12.43
N ARG A 66 27.21 -16.75 12.17
CA ARG A 66 26.52 -17.31 11.00
C ARG A 66 26.82 -16.46 9.78
N ASP A 67 27.51 -17.05 8.82
CA ASP A 67 27.75 -16.45 7.51
C ASP A 67 26.81 -17.01 6.43
N GLY A 68 26.83 -16.36 5.26
CA GLY A 68 26.18 -16.87 4.06
C GLY A 68 24.66 -17.06 4.21
N THR A 69 24.23 -18.30 4.01
CA THR A 69 22.83 -18.70 3.91
C THR A 69 22.06 -18.53 5.23
N GLY A 70 22.72 -18.67 6.38
CA GLY A 70 22.07 -18.47 7.67
C GLY A 70 21.57 -17.03 7.83
N GLN A 71 22.45 -16.07 7.63
CA GLN A 71 22.13 -14.64 7.67
C GLN A 71 21.04 -14.28 6.64
N LEU A 72 21.10 -14.86 5.44
CA LEU A 72 20.07 -14.67 4.41
C LEU A 72 18.69 -15.11 4.90
N ILE A 73 18.56 -16.32 5.44
CA ILE A 73 17.26 -16.86 5.92
C ILE A 73 16.65 -15.91 6.96
N PHE A 74 17.45 -15.47 7.93
CA PHE A 74 17.01 -14.57 8.98
C PHE A 74 16.60 -13.19 8.45
N ALA A 75 17.38 -12.61 7.53
CA ALA A 75 17.06 -11.35 6.89
C ALA A 75 15.75 -11.44 6.08
N VAL A 76 15.53 -12.55 5.38
CA VAL A 76 14.35 -12.79 4.55
C VAL A 76 13.08 -12.96 5.39
N ILE A 77 13.17 -13.69 6.51
CA ILE A 77 12.06 -13.80 7.48
C ILE A 77 11.77 -12.42 8.09
N GLY A 78 12.80 -11.69 8.51
CA GLY A 78 12.67 -10.31 9.00
C GLY A 78 11.99 -9.40 7.99
N GLY A 79 12.35 -9.54 6.71
CA GLY A 79 11.75 -8.84 5.58
C GLY A 79 10.27 -9.13 5.36
N ALA A 80 9.87 -10.40 5.49
CA ALA A 80 8.46 -10.79 5.42
C ALA A 80 7.64 -10.15 6.56
N ILE A 81 8.17 -10.20 7.79
CA ILE A 81 7.52 -9.61 8.98
C ILE A 81 7.41 -8.09 8.83
N GLN A 82 8.50 -7.44 8.43
CA GLN A 82 8.54 -6.00 8.13
C GLN A 82 7.46 -5.61 7.10
N GLY A 83 7.40 -6.35 5.98
CA GLY A 83 6.40 -6.12 4.94
C GLY A 83 4.97 -6.32 5.46
N GLY A 84 4.74 -7.32 6.30
CA GLY A 84 3.43 -7.54 6.93
C GLY A 84 2.98 -6.39 7.84
N ILE A 85 3.87 -5.92 8.72
CA ILE A 85 3.61 -4.78 9.63
C ILE A 85 3.36 -3.49 8.83
N LEU A 86 4.17 -3.24 7.81
CA LEU A 86 3.99 -2.11 6.89
C LEU A 86 2.64 -2.19 6.16
N GLY A 87 2.30 -3.35 5.62
CA GLY A 87 1.03 -3.58 4.95
C GLY A 87 -0.14 -3.30 5.90
N PHE A 88 -0.07 -3.80 7.14
CA PHE A 88 -1.07 -3.52 8.16
C PHE A 88 -1.22 -2.03 8.43
N ALA A 89 -0.11 -1.32 8.66
CA ALA A 89 -0.11 0.12 8.92
C ALA A 89 -0.73 0.93 7.77
N GLN A 90 -0.36 0.62 6.52
CA GLN A 90 -0.93 1.26 5.33
C GLN A 90 -2.43 0.99 5.20
N ALA A 91 -2.87 -0.26 5.36
CA ALA A 91 -4.28 -0.62 5.28
C ALA A 91 -5.09 0.03 6.41
N PHE A 92 -4.52 0.10 7.61
CA PHE A 92 -5.13 0.77 8.76
C PHE A 92 -5.30 2.27 8.54
N ALA A 93 -4.29 2.94 7.97
CA ALA A 93 -4.37 4.34 7.57
C ALA A 93 -5.49 4.60 6.56
N LEU A 94 -5.83 3.61 5.71
CA LEU A 94 -6.86 3.72 4.68
C LEU A 94 -8.24 3.22 5.09
N ARG A 95 -8.40 2.57 6.25
CA ARG A 95 -9.60 1.79 6.64
C ARG A 95 -10.94 2.55 6.58
N LYS A 96 -10.92 3.89 6.67
CA LYS A 96 -12.13 4.75 6.62
C LYS A 96 -12.23 5.61 5.36
N THR A 97 -11.35 5.41 4.40
CA THR A 97 -11.27 6.24 3.18
C THR A 97 -11.98 5.58 2.01
N ALA A 98 -12.10 6.27 0.88
CA ALA A 98 -12.59 5.66 -0.36
C ALA A 98 -11.64 4.57 -0.92
N ALA A 99 -10.42 4.46 -0.38
CA ALA A 99 -9.36 3.55 -0.75
C ALA A 99 -9.24 2.34 0.20
N THR A 100 -10.32 1.91 0.85
CA THR A 100 -10.26 0.72 1.71
C THR A 100 -9.75 -0.50 0.93
N LEU A 101 -8.74 -1.17 1.49
CA LEU A 101 -8.06 -2.32 0.92
C LEU A 101 -8.53 -3.61 1.60
N PRO A 102 -8.53 -4.76 0.91
CA PRO A 102 -8.73 -6.06 1.54
C PRO A 102 -7.55 -6.35 2.47
N LEU A 103 -7.75 -6.19 3.79
CA LEU A 103 -6.69 -6.17 4.80
C LEU A 103 -5.73 -7.37 4.71
N GLY A 104 -6.26 -8.60 4.75
CA GLY A 104 -5.43 -9.81 4.72
C GLY A 104 -4.63 -9.96 3.43
N LEU A 105 -5.25 -9.70 2.27
CA LEU A 105 -4.58 -9.76 0.98
C LEU A 105 -3.49 -8.68 0.87
N TRP A 106 -3.76 -7.46 1.36
CA TRP A 106 -2.79 -6.37 1.35
C TRP A 106 -1.56 -6.64 2.23
N ILE A 107 -1.78 -7.16 3.44
CA ILE A 107 -0.71 -7.61 4.34
C ILE A 107 0.11 -8.70 3.65
N GLY A 108 -0.56 -9.73 3.11
CA GLY A 108 0.10 -10.87 2.46
C GLY A 108 0.98 -10.47 1.28
N VAL A 109 0.49 -9.64 0.36
CA VAL A 109 1.31 -9.19 -0.79
C VAL A 109 2.45 -8.26 -0.38
N THR A 110 2.27 -7.48 0.69
CA THR A 110 3.33 -6.58 1.18
C THR A 110 4.42 -7.39 1.90
N ALA A 111 4.04 -8.41 2.69
CA ALA A 111 4.96 -9.37 3.28
C ALA A 111 5.74 -10.14 2.21
N LEU A 112 5.07 -10.66 1.18
CA LEU A 112 5.74 -11.33 0.06
C LEU A 112 6.69 -10.39 -0.70
N GLY A 113 6.26 -9.15 -0.92
CA GLY A 113 7.11 -8.11 -1.51
C GLY A 113 8.36 -7.82 -0.69
N GLY A 114 8.22 -7.74 0.64
CA GLY A 114 9.34 -7.59 1.57
C GLY A 114 10.29 -8.78 1.54
N LEU A 115 9.75 -10.00 1.57
CA LEU A 115 10.51 -11.24 1.44
C LEU A 115 11.39 -11.22 0.17
N VAL A 116 10.79 -10.94 -0.99
CA VAL A 116 11.51 -10.89 -2.27
C VAL A 116 12.55 -9.77 -2.27
N ALA A 117 12.22 -8.59 -1.77
CA ALA A 117 13.16 -7.48 -1.69
C ALA A 117 14.40 -7.82 -0.86
N TRP A 118 14.24 -8.52 0.27
CA TRP A 118 15.35 -8.94 1.12
C TRP A 118 16.19 -10.06 0.50
N ILE A 119 15.58 -11.03 -0.20
CA ILE A 119 16.33 -12.04 -0.96
C ILE A 119 17.23 -11.33 -1.98
N VAL A 120 16.64 -10.48 -2.81
CA VAL A 120 17.33 -9.79 -3.89
C VAL A 120 18.40 -8.85 -3.33
N GLY A 121 18.10 -8.10 -2.27
CA GLY A 121 19.03 -7.16 -1.67
C GLY A 121 20.27 -7.81 -1.04
N MET A 122 20.14 -9.04 -0.54
CA MET A 122 21.24 -9.74 0.13
C MET A 122 22.14 -10.53 -0.83
N ILE A 123 21.61 -11.05 -1.94
CA ILE A 123 22.36 -11.91 -2.88
C ILE A 123 23.73 -11.31 -3.30
N PRO A 124 23.83 -10.03 -3.71
CA PRO A 124 25.12 -9.47 -4.15
C PRO A 124 26.21 -9.53 -3.09
N GLY A 125 25.87 -9.16 -1.85
CA GLY A 125 26.80 -9.16 -0.72
C GLY A 125 27.09 -10.56 -0.16
N THR A 126 26.13 -11.47 -0.25
CA THR A 126 26.26 -12.82 0.31
C THR A 126 26.98 -13.79 -0.63
N TYR A 127 26.74 -13.73 -1.94
CA TYR A 127 27.21 -14.77 -2.87
C TYR A 127 28.09 -14.28 -4.01
N LEU A 128 27.90 -13.04 -4.48
CA LEU A 128 28.50 -12.59 -5.74
C LEU A 128 29.85 -11.90 -5.58
N LYS A 129 30.26 -11.54 -4.34
CA LYS A 129 31.53 -10.86 -4.03
C LYS A 129 31.87 -9.76 -5.04
N LEU A 130 30.88 -8.94 -5.38
CA LEU A 130 31.02 -7.94 -6.44
C LEU A 130 31.94 -6.80 -6.01
N GLU A 131 32.85 -6.40 -6.90
CA GLU A 131 33.65 -5.20 -6.73
C GLU A 131 32.85 -3.95 -7.17
N ALA A 132 32.46 -3.13 -6.20
CA ALA A 132 31.70 -1.89 -6.44
C ALA A 132 32.51 -0.77 -7.13
N THR A 133 33.77 -1.04 -7.48
CA THR A 133 34.67 -0.14 -8.23
C THR A 133 34.66 -0.42 -9.73
N THR A 134 34.19 -1.59 -10.16
CA THR A 134 34.15 -1.97 -11.58
C THR A 134 32.82 -1.55 -12.21
N PRO A 135 32.80 -1.11 -13.48
CA PRO A 135 31.54 -0.79 -14.17
C PRO A 135 30.55 -1.96 -14.17
N ALA A 136 31.04 -3.19 -14.37
CA ALA A 136 30.21 -4.39 -14.35
C ALA A 136 29.60 -4.65 -12.97
N GLY A 137 30.39 -4.55 -11.89
CA GLY A 137 29.90 -4.70 -10.53
C GLY A 137 28.83 -3.67 -10.18
N ILE A 138 29.03 -2.41 -10.56
CA ILE A 138 28.05 -1.33 -10.38
C ILE A 138 26.75 -1.64 -11.12
N ILE A 139 26.81 -2.05 -12.40
CA ILE A 139 25.61 -2.39 -13.19
C ILE A 139 24.81 -3.51 -12.52
N VAL A 140 25.49 -4.57 -12.06
CA VAL A 140 24.83 -5.68 -11.37
C VAL A 140 24.20 -5.21 -10.07
N LEU A 141 24.93 -4.45 -9.23
CA LEU A 141 24.40 -3.90 -7.97
C LEU A 141 23.16 -3.02 -8.20
N VAL A 142 23.20 -2.14 -9.21
CA VAL A 142 22.06 -1.28 -9.57
C VAL A 142 20.87 -2.13 -10.05
N ALA A 143 21.10 -3.18 -10.85
CA ALA A 143 20.03 -4.07 -11.30
C ALA A 143 19.33 -4.77 -10.11
N PHE A 144 20.10 -5.32 -9.18
CA PHE A 144 19.54 -5.91 -7.95
C PHE A 144 18.81 -4.87 -7.10
N ALA A 145 19.37 -3.67 -6.93
CA ALA A 145 18.72 -2.59 -6.20
C ALA A 145 17.37 -2.19 -6.81
N ILE A 146 17.29 -2.07 -8.15
CA ILE A 146 16.04 -1.76 -8.87
C ILE A 146 15.00 -2.85 -8.61
N VAL A 147 15.39 -4.13 -8.73
CA VAL A 147 14.48 -5.25 -8.50
C VAL A 147 13.99 -5.25 -7.04
N ALA A 148 14.89 -5.01 -6.07
CA ALA A 148 14.55 -4.97 -4.66
C ALA A 148 13.53 -3.86 -4.33
N VAL A 149 13.75 -2.63 -4.81
CA VAL A 149 12.83 -1.51 -4.55
C VAL A 149 11.51 -1.62 -5.32
N ALA A 150 11.50 -2.35 -6.45
CA ALA A 150 10.29 -2.57 -7.25
C ALA A 150 9.43 -3.75 -6.75
N ALA A 151 10.04 -4.75 -6.09
CA ALA A 151 9.36 -5.99 -5.69
C ALA A 151 8.06 -5.74 -4.91
N MET A 152 8.15 -4.95 -3.84
CA MET A 152 7.00 -4.64 -3.00
C MET A 152 5.90 -3.85 -3.70
N PRO A 153 6.18 -2.69 -4.36
CA PRO A 153 5.11 -1.93 -4.98
C PRO A 153 4.51 -2.63 -6.21
N VAL A 154 5.25 -3.49 -6.91
CA VAL A 154 4.69 -4.35 -7.97
C VAL A 154 3.68 -5.35 -7.38
N ALA A 155 4.04 -6.03 -6.27
CA ALA A 155 3.12 -6.94 -5.59
C ALA A 155 1.84 -6.23 -5.11
N GLN A 156 1.99 -5.05 -4.50
CA GLN A 156 0.88 -4.21 -4.05
C GLN A 156 0.01 -3.70 -5.21
N TRP A 157 0.60 -3.39 -6.36
CA TRP A 157 -0.11 -2.93 -7.54
C TRP A 157 -1.16 -3.94 -8.04
N PHE A 158 -0.88 -5.25 -7.97
CA PHE A 158 -1.84 -6.30 -8.34
C PHE A 158 -3.10 -6.30 -7.47
N VAL A 159 -2.99 -5.90 -6.19
CA VAL A 159 -4.15 -5.74 -5.32
C VAL A 159 -4.87 -4.44 -5.64
N LEU A 160 -4.13 -3.33 -5.77
CA LEU A 160 -4.72 -2.02 -6.04
C LEU A 160 -5.52 -2.00 -7.35
N ARG A 161 -5.06 -2.68 -8.41
CA ARG A 161 -5.77 -2.74 -9.70
C ARG A 161 -7.14 -3.44 -9.59
N GLY A 162 -7.33 -4.34 -8.62
CA GLY A 162 -8.61 -5.00 -8.35
C GLY A 162 -9.59 -4.13 -7.54
N THR A 163 -9.13 -3.01 -6.99
CA THR A 163 -9.96 -2.14 -6.14
C THR A 163 -10.67 -1.03 -6.94
N LYS A 164 -11.47 -0.22 -6.24
CA LYS A 164 -12.10 0.99 -6.82
C LYS A 164 -11.08 1.97 -7.39
N LEU A 165 -9.85 2.03 -6.85
CA LEU A 165 -8.77 2.85 -7.41
C LEU A 165 -8.35 2.36 -8.80
N GLY A 166 -8.31 1.03 -9.01
CA GLY A 166 -7.93 0.42 -10.28
C GLY A 166 -8.80 0.87 -11.44
N LYS A 167 -10.10 1.02 -11.19
CA LYS A 167 -11.09 1.50 -12.18
C LYS A 167 -10.84 2.94 -12.67
N ILE A 168 -9.97 3.70 -11.99
CA ILE A 168 -9.63 5.09 -12.32
C ILE A 168 -8.36 5.16 -13.19
N GLY A 169 -7.72 4.02 -13.49
CA GLY A 169 -6.63 3.91 -14.49
C GLY A 169 -5.28 4.51 -14.09
N ARG A 170 -5.12 5.01 -12.85
CA ARG A 170 -3.88 5.69 -12.39
C ARG A 170 -3.06 4.89 -11.38
N VAL A 171 -3.50 3.68 -11.05
CA VAL A 171 -2.88 2.86 -10.00
C VAL A 171 -1.46 2.43 -10.31
N TRP A 172 -1.08 2.33 -11.59
CA TRP A 172 0.29 2.02 -12.00
C TRP A 172 1.33 3.02 -11.46
N ARG A 173 0.92 4.27 -11.18
CA ARG A 173 1.77 5.31 -10.59
C ARG A 173 2.26 4.96 -9.18
N TRP A 174 1.62 4.01 -8.50
CA TRP A 174 2.09 3.49 -7.22
C TRP A 174 3.49 2.90 -7.31
N ILE A 175 3.83 2.26 -8.42
CA ILE A 175 5.13 1.61 -8.62
C ILE A 175 6.28 2.62 -8.57
N PRO A 176 6.35 3.60 -9.50
CA PRO A 176 7.46 4.56 -9.48
C PRO A 176 7.47 5.43 -8.23
N VAL A 177 6.31 5.83 -7.68
CA VAL A 177 6.26 6.61 -6.43
C VAL A 177 6.90 5.86 -5.28
N THR A 178 6.51 4.60 -5.07
CA THR A 178 7.01 3.82 -3.93
C THR A 178 8.46 3.40 -4.14
N ALA A 179 8.86 3.06 -5.38
CA ALA A 179 10.27 2.80 -5.69
C ALA A 179 11.14 4.02 -5.39
N LEU A 180 10.76 5.22 -5.86
CA LEU A 180 11.45 6.47 -5.55
C LEU A 180 11.49 6.76 -4.05
N ALA A 181 10.39 6.50 -3.34
CA ALA A 181 10.33 6.66 -1.89
C ALA A 181 11.37 5.79 -1.17
N TRP A 182 11.48 4.51 -1.56
CA TRP A 182 12.48 3.59 -1.03
C TRP A 182 13.90 3.98 -1.42
N THR A 183 14.15 4.36 -2.67
CA THR A 183 15.48 4.83 -3.12
C THR A 183 15.93 6.06 -2.32
N ALA A 184 15.06 7.06 -2.17
CA ALA A 184 15.35 8.25 -1.36
C ALA A 184 15.56 7.89 0.12
N GLY A 185 14.75 6.96 0.65
CA GLY A 185 14.89 6.46 2.01
C GLY A 185 16.25 5.78 2.26
N ILE A 186 16.63 4.84 1.39
CA ILE A 186 17.92 4.12 1.46
C ILE A 186 19.10 5.09 1.36
N GLY A 187 18.95 6.19 0.61
CA GLY A 187 19.93 7.26 0.53
C GLY A 187 20.36 7.78 1.90
N TRP A 188 19.45 7.87 2.89
CA TRP A 188 19.83 8.30 4.25
C TRP A 188 20.78 7.32 4.95
N LEU A 189 20.60 6.02 4.75
CA LEU A 189 21.50 5.01 5.31
C LEU A 189 22.86 5.05 4.61
N LEU A 190 22.88 5.22 3.29
CA LEU A 190 24.12 5.32 2.52
C LEU A 190 24.90 6.59 2.87
N LEU A 191 24.22 7.71 3.16
CA LEU A 191 24.86 8.95 3.61
C LEU A 191 25.46 8.82 5.01
N ALA A 192 24.93 7.94 5.85
CA ALA A 192 25.49 7.67 7.17
C ALA A 192 26.78 6.82 7.08
N SER A 193 26.89 5.92 6.11
CA SER A 193 28.02 4.98 6.04
C SER A 193 29.41 5.64 5.99
N PRO A 194 29.69 6.71 5.22
CA PRO A 194 30.98 7.39 5.23
C PRO A 194 31.37 8.04 6.56
N LEU A 195 30.41 8.24 7.47
CA LEU A 195 30.67 8.80 8.79
C LEU A 195 31.16 7.75 9.79
N VAL A 196 31.04 6.46 9.45
CA VAL A 196 31.54 5.34 10.25
C VAL A 196 33.01 5.11 9.90
N GLN A 197 33.89 5.33 10.87
CA GLN A 197 35.33 5.10 10.76
C GLN A 197 35.75 3.89 11.59
N ASP A 198 36.94 3.35 11.30
CA ASP A 198 37.57 2.32 12.13
C ASP A 198 37.75 2.87 13.56
N GLY A 199 37.17 2.19 14.55
CA GLY A 199 37.17 2.63 15.95
C GLY A 199 35.96 3.46 16.39
N THR A 200 34.95 3.66 15.53
CA THR A 200 33.66 4.24 15.94
C THR A 200 33.04 3.37 17.03
N ASP A 201 32.78 3.93 18.21
CA ASP A 201 32.16 3.17 19.28
C ASP A 201 30.70 2.83 18.98
N LEU A 202 30.20 1.80 19.69
CA LEU A 202 28.87 1.26 19.47
C LEU A 202 27.75 2.28 19.69
N VAL A 203 27.90 3.22 20.63
CA VAL A 203 26.86 4.22 20.95
C VAL A 203 26.72 5.20 19.80
N HIS A 204 27.84 5.68 19.25
CA HIS A 204 27.83 6.54 18.07
C HIS A 204 27.25 5.83 16.85
N LEU A 205 27.59 4.55 16.62
CA LEU A 205 27.04 3.76 15.53
C LEU A 205 25.52 3.62 15.64
N ILE A 206 25.02 3.24 16.83
CA ILE A 206 23.58 3.11 17.09
C ILE A 206 22.89 4.46 16.89
N GLY A 207 23.42 5.55 17.46
CA GLY A 207 22.84 6.88 17.34
C GLY A 207 22.73 7.34 15.88
N LEU A 208 23.83 7.21 15.14
CA LEU A 208 23.90 7.61 13.73
C LEU A 208 22.89 6.84 12.87
N TYR A 209 22.89 5.51 12.93
CA TYR A 209 21.96 4.70 12.13
C TYR A 209 20.52 4.79 12.61
N THR A 210 20.26 5.11 13.88
CA THR A 210 18.92 5.40 14.38
C THR A 210 18.36 6.67 13.76
N VAL A 211 19.16 7.75 13.71
CA VAL A 211 18.75 9.01 13.07
C VAL A 211 18.55 8.80 11.58
N ALA A 212 19.50 8.16 10.89
CA ALA A 212 19.39 7.87 9.46
C ALA A 212 18.17 6.98 9.15
N GLY A 213 17.92 5.94 9.96
CA GLY A 213 16.76 5.07 9.85
C GLY A 213 15.45 5.81 10.07
N PHE A 214 15.39 6.72 11.04
CA PHE A 214 14.20 7.56 11.27
C PHE A 214 13.91 8.48 10.07
N LEU A 215 14.93 9.16 9.56
CA LEU A 215 14.80 10.02 8.37
C LEU A 215 14.36 9.22 7.14
N MET A 216 14.90 8.00 6.97
CA MET A 216 14.49 7.05 5.93
C MET A 216 12.99 6.74 6.01
N VAL A 217 12.50 6.27 7.15
CA VAL A 217 11.09 5.85 7.26
C VAL A 217 10.13 7.03 7.12
N LEU A 218 10.50 8.22 7.62
CA LEU A 218 9.71 9.43 7.48
C LEU A 218 9.64 9.88 6.01
N THR A 219 10.76 9.80 5.29
CA THR A 219 10.85 10.10 3.85
C THR A 219 9.93 9.17 3.06
N ILE A 220 10.03 7.86 3.31
CA ILE A 220 9.20 6.85 2.64
C ILE A 220 7.70 7.11 2.91
N ALA A 221 7.34 7.31 4.18
CA ALA A 221 5.96 7.55 4.59
C ALA A 221 5.38 8.82 3.94
N THR A 222 6.19 9.88 3.84
CA THR A 222 5.78 11.17 3.25
C THR A 222 5.58 11.06 1.74
N ILE A 223 6.55 10.52 1.00
CA ILE A 223 6.47 10.40 -0.46
C ILE A 223 5.32 9.47 -0.87
N THR A 224 5.19 8.31 -0.22
CA THR A 224 4.07 7.39 -0.50
C THR A 224 2.72 7.99 -0.15
N GLY A 225 2.63 8.77 0.94
CA GLY A 225 1.41 9.47 1.34
C GLY A 225 0.99 10.56 0.35
N LEU A 226 1.96 11.34 -0.15
CA LEU A 226 1.73 12.33 -1.20
C LEU A 226 1.27 11.67 -2.51
N GLY A 227 1.91 10.57 -2.90
CA GLY A 227 1.49 9.80 -4.08
C GLY A 227 0.08 9.22 -3.94
N MET A 228 -0.27 8.68 -2.76
CA MET A 228 -1.63 8.22 -2.46
C MET A 228 -2.64 9.36 -2.53
N ARG A 229 -2.34 10.53 -1.93
CA ARG A 229 -3.17 11.74 -2.01
C ARG A 229 -3.39 12.19 -3.45
N TRP A 230 -2.35 12.17 -4.28
CA TRP A 230 -2.42 12.56 -5.68
C TRP A 230 -3.29 11.61 -6.51
N MET A 231 -3.12 10.29 -6.32
CA MET A 231 -3.96 9.28 -6.97
C MET A 231 -5.44 9.44 -6.58
N LEU A 232 -5.71 9.79 -5.32
CA LEU A 232 -7.06 10.03 -4.82
C LEU A 232 -7.67 11.35 -5.28
N GLY A 233 -6.92 12.45 -5.22
CA GLY A 233 -7.39 13.81 -5.54
C GLY A 233 -7.82 13.97 -7.01
N GLY A 234 -7.17 13.23 -7.91
CA GLY A 234 -7.57 13.19 -9.31
C GLY A 234 -8.99 12.65 -9.56
N THR A 235 -9.60 11.95 -8.60
CA THR A 235 -10.94 11.35 -8.72
C THR A 235 -12.04 12.40 -8.66
N VAL A 236 -11.84 13.49 -7.92
CA VAL A 236 -12.84 14.55 -7.74
C VAL A 236 -12.92 15.45 -8.98
N ARG A 237 -11.80 15.65 -9.67
CA ARG A 237 -11.73 16.54 -10.84
C ARG A 237 -12.37 15.93 -12.09
N SER A 238 -12.19 14.62 -12.34
CA SER A 238 -12.78 13.95 -13.52
C SER A 238 -14.31 13.87 -13.47
N ARG A 239 -14.93 13.84 -12.27
CA ARG A 239 -16.39 13.84 -12.13
C ARG A 239 -17.03 15.19 -12.47
N LYS A 240 -16.29 16.30 -12.31
CA LYS A 240 -16.77 17.65 -12.66
C LYS A 240 -16.75 17.94 -14.16
N ILE A 241 -15.98 17.19 -14.97
CA ILE A 241 -15.79 17.48 -16.40
C ILE A 241 -16.84 16.81 -17.29
N LEU A 242 -17.71 15.94 -16.75
CA LEU A 242 -18.91 15.50 -17.47
C LEU A 242 -20.05 16.47 -17.15
N PRO A 243 -20.36 17.45 -18.02
CA PRO A 243 -21.53 18.28 -17.81
C PRO A 243 -22.76 17.39 -17.69
N ALA A 244 -23.57 17.62 -16.66
CA ALA A 244 -24.80 16.90 -16.37
C ALA A 244 -25.87 17.00 -17.49
N GLY A 245 -25.57 17.70 -18.60
CA GLY A 245 -26.46 17.94 -19.72
C GLY A 245 -26.36 16.95 -20.91
N SER A 246 -25.37 16.05 -20.99
CA SER A 246 -25.23 15.16 -22.17
C SER A 246 -26.04 13.85 -22.10
N ARG A 247 -27.02 13.77 -21.18
CA ARG A 247 -28.08 12.75 -21.22
C ARG A 247 -29.34 13.26 -21.95
N ALA A 248 -29.18 14.24 -22.83
CA ALA A 248 -30.21 14.60 -23.80
C ALA A 248 -30.28 13.51 -24.90
N SER A 249 -31.50 13.00 -25.09
CA SER A 249 -31.99 12.29 -26.28
C SER A 249 -31.17 11.08 -26.79
N ARG A 250 -31.19 9.96 -26.05
CA ARG A 250 -31.16 8.67 -26.76
C ARG A 250 -32.57 8.41 -27.25
N GLY A 251 -32.83 8.90 -28.46
CA GLY A 251 -34.09 8.81 -29.16
C GLY A 251 -34.67 7.39 -29.10
N SER A 252 -35.97 7.36 -28.87
CA SER A 252 -36.91 6.30 -29.21
C SER A 252 -36.47 5.59 -30.49
N ARG A 253 -35.92 4.39 -30.33
CA ARG A 253 -35.65 3.48 -31.43
C ARG A 253 -37.02 3.13 -32.04
N PRO A 254 -37.29 3.40 -33.33
CA PRO A 254 -38.55 3.03 -33.93
C PRO A 254 -38.71 1.51 -33.87
N SER A 255 -39.88 1.08 -33.40
CA SER A 255 -40.32 -0.31 -33.44
C SER A 255 -40.25 -0.83 -34.87
N ARG A 256 -39.24 -1.65 -35.17
CA ARG A 256 -39.12 -2.34 -36.45
C ARG A 256 -40.17 -3.46 -36.45
N LYS A 257 -41.33 -3.20 -37.05
CA LYS A 257 -42.36 -4.20 -37.35
C LYS A 257 -41.71 -5.36 -38.13
N LYS A 258 -41.86 -6.58 -37.63
CA LYS A 258 -41.47 -7.80 -38.35
C LYS A 258 -42.45 -8.04 -39.51
N PRO A 259 -41.99 -8.36 -40.72
CA PRO A 259 -42.87 -8.78 -41.81
C PRO A 259 -43.45 -10.18 -41.51
N VAL A 260 -44.75 -10.33 -41.77
CA VAL A 260 -45.50 -11.59 -41.71
C VAL A 260 -45.10 -12.44 -42.93
N PRO A 261 -44.71 -13.71 -42.76
CA PRO A 261 -44.46 -14.60 -43.89
C PRO A 261 -45.78 -14.97 -44.56
N SER A 262 -45.89 -14.68 -45.85
CA SER A 262 -46.97 -15.14 -46.73
C SER A 262 -46.86 -16.66 -46.90
N ARG A 263 -47.85 -17.39 -46.38
CA ARG A 263 -48.12 -18.77 -46.80
C ARG A 263 -48.52 -18.75 -48.28
N THR A 264 -47.75 -19.46 -49.10
CA THR A 264 -48.19 -19.92 -50.41
C THR A 264 -48.19 -21.43 -50.39
N LEU A 265 -49.20 -21.97 -51.07
CA LEU A 265 -49.69 -23.35 -51.12
C LEU A 265 -48.65 -24.36 -51.61
#